data_AF-G1NKI4-F1
#
_entry.id   AF-G1NKI4-F1
#
_cell.length_a   1.000
_cell.length_b   1.000
_cell.length_c   1.000
_cell.angle_alpha   90.00
_cell.angle_beta   90.00
_cell.angle_gamma   90.00
#
_symmetry.space_group_name_H-M   'P 1'
#
loop_
_entity.id
_entity.type
_entity.pdbx_description
1 polymer ?
#
loop_
_entity_poly.entity_id
_entity_poly.type
_entity_poly.pdbx_seq_one_letter_code
_entity_poly.pdbx_strand_id
1 'polypeptide(L)'
;GETMRIASSEFADDPCSSVKRGTMVRAARALLSAVTRLLILADMADVMRLLSHLKIVEEALEAVKNATNEQDLANRFKEFGKEMVKLNYVAARRQQELKDPHCRDEMAAARGALKKNATMLYTASQAFLRHPDVAATRANRDYVFKQVQEAIAGISNAAQATSPTDENKGHTGIGELAAALNEFDVSIISVWKMKCFTMESTVLLKVRFRQDSHFSFHSGLRMQSSSCPMIGLLL
;
A
#
# COMPACT_ATOMS: atom_id res chain seq x y z
N GLY A 1 6.54 8.56 24.51
CA GLY A 1 7.94 8.12 24.40
C GLY A 1 8.53 7.91 25.78
N GLU A 2 8.58 8.99 26.56
CA GLU A 2 9.20 8.99 27.89
C GLU A 2 8.64 7.95 28.87
N THR A 3 7.32 7.79 28.96
CA THR A 3 6.69 6.76 29.79
C THR A 3 7.13 5.33 29.44
N MET A 4 7.35 5.04 28.15
CA MET A 4 7.84 3.74 27.70
C MET A 4 9.31 3.55 28.07
N ARG A 5 10.13 4.60 27.95
CA ARG A 5 11.55 4.58 28.36
C ARG A 5 11.69 4.22 29.83
N ILE A 6 10.92 4.89 30.70
CA ILE A 6 10.94 4.66 32.15
C ILE A 6 10.48 3.24 32.48
N ALA A 7 9.30 2.82 31.99
CA ALA A 7 8.76 1.49 32.28
C ALA A 7 9.64 0.33 31.73
N SER A 8 10.36 0.56 30.62
CA SER A 8 11.31 -0.40 30.07
C SER A 8 12.57 -0.50 30.93
N SER A 9 13.07 0.63 31.44
CA SER A 9 14.22 0.65 32.36
C SER A 9 13.90 -0.10 33.65
N GLU A 10 12.75 0.19 34.27
CA GLU A 10 12.32 -0.47 35.50
C GLU A 10 12.17 -1.99 35.34
N PHE A 11 11.67 -2.45 34.17
CA PHE A 11 11.59 -3.87 33.84
C PHE A 11 12.98 -4.49 33.57
N ALA A 12 13.89 -3.75 32.93
CA ALA A 12 15.25 -4.23 32.68
C ALA A 12 16.02 -4.48 33.98
N ASP A 13 15.79 -3.66 35.00
CA ASP A 13 16.37 -3.81 36.34
C ASP A 13 15.79 -5.02 37.11
N ASP A 14 14.62 -5.53 36.71
CA ASP A 14 13.91 -6.63 37.40
C ASP A 14 13.02 -7.43 36.42
N PRO A 15 13.63 -8.31 35.60
CA PRO A 15 12.95 -8.99 34.49
C PRO A 15 11.97 -10.09 34.92
N CYS A 16 12.06 -10.55 36.17
CA CYS A 16 11.18 -11.57 36.75
C CYS A 16 9.85 -10.98 37.27
N SER A 17 9.76 -9.65 37.42
CA SER A 17 8.55 -9.00 37.89
C SER A 17 7.45 -8.96 36.84
N SER A 18 6.36 -9.70 37.10
CA SER A 18 5.16 -9.70 36.26
C SER A 18 4.46 -8.33 36.24
N VAL A 19 4.55 -7.55 37.33
CA VAL A 19 3.91 -6.23 37.42
C VAL A 19 4.63 -5.22 36.52
N LYS A 20 5.97 -5.17 36.61
CA LYS A 20 6.80 -4.27 35.78
C LYS A 20 6.69 -4.61 34.30
N ARG A 21 6.67 -5.92 33.96
CA ARG A 21 6.36 -6.39 32.60
C ARG A 21 5.00 -5.85 32.12
N GLY A 22 3.97 -5.96 32.96
CA GLY A 22 2.62 -5.47 32.63
C GLY A 22 2.59 -3.95 32.39
N THR A 23 3.28 -3.18 33.22
CA THR A 23 3.40 -1.71 33.07
C THR A 23 4.12 -1.34 31.78
N MET A 24 5.26 -1.98 31.48
CA MET A 24 5.99 -1.79 30.22
C MET A 24 5.11 -2.12 29.00
N VAL A 25 4.40 -3.25 29.01
CA VAL A 25 3.52 -3.64 27.90
C VAL A 25 2.39 -2.62 27.69
N ARG A 26 1.79 -2.08 28.76
CA ARG A 26 0.79 -1.00 28.64
C ARG A 26 1.39 0.27 28.05
N ALA A 27 2.57 0.69 28.51
CA ALA A 27 3.27 1.85 27.97
C ALA A 27 3.64 1.68 26.49
N ALA A 28 4.05 0.46 26.10
CA ALA A 28 4.36 0.11 24.71
C ALA A 28 3.13 0.21 23.81
N ARG A 29 1.98 -0.35 24.24
CA ARG A 29 0.72 -0.26 23.49
C ARG A 29 0.24 1.18 23.32
N ALA A 30 0.34 1.99 24.39
CA ALA A 30 0.00 3.41 24.32
C ALA A 30 0.93 4.16 23.34
N LEU A 31 2.23 3.86 23.35
CA LEU A 31 3.19 4.44 22.41
C LEU A 31 2.89 4.03 20.96
N LEU A 32 2.64 2.74 20.71
CA LEU A 32 2.28 2.23 19.38
C LEU A 32 1.02 2.92 18.85
N SER A 33 -0.01 3.10 19.68
CA SER A 33 -1.22 3.83 19.30
C SER A 33 -0.93 5.30 18.93
N ALA A 34 -0.14 6.00 19.76
CA ALA A 34 0.24 7.39 19.50
C ALA A 34 1.07 7.54 18.21
N VAL A 35 2.07 6.68 18.00
CA VAL A 35 2.91 6.69 16.81
C VAL A 35 2.10 6.35 15.56
N THR A 36 1.19 5.38 15.63
CA THR A 36 0.31 5.03 14.51
C THR A 36 -0.56 6.21 14.10
N ARG A 37 -1.16 6.92 15.07
CA ARG A 37 -1.93 8.15 14.80
C ARG A 37 -1.08 9.24 14.16
N LEU A 38 0.17 9.41 14.61
CA LEU A 38 1.10 10.38 14.02
C LEU A 38 1.43 10.03 12.56
N LEU A 39 1.71 8.76 12.27
CA LEU A 39 2.00 8.29 10.91
C LEU A 39 0.81 8.45 9.97
N ILE A 40 -0.41 8.21 10.45
CA ILE A 40 -1.65 8.46 9.67
C ILE A 40 -1.80 9.95 9.35
N LEU A 41 -1.59 10.83 10.33
CA LEU A 41 -1.68 12.28 10.09
C LEU A 41 -0.59 12.77 9.11
N ALA A 42 0.62 12.22 9.21
CA ALA A 42 1.70 12.51 8.27
C ALA A 42 1.32 12.08 6.84
N ASP A 43 0.76 10.88 6.68
CA ASP A 43 0.28 10.37 5.39
C ASP A 43 -0.80 11.28 4.79
N MET A 44 -1.79 11.68 5.60
CA MET A 44 -2.84 12.61 5.17
C MET A 44 -2.26 13.96 4.71
N ALA A 45 -1.28 14.50 5.43
CA ALA A 45 -0.62 15.74 5.05
C ALA A 45 0.16 15.60 3.72
N ASP A 46 0.79 14.45 3.49
CA ASP A 46 1.46 14.14 2.23
C ASP A 46 0.48 14.03 1.05
N VAL A 47 -0.67 13.39 1.24
CA VAL A 47 -1.75 13.34 0.24
C VAL A 47 -2.28 14.74 -0.06
N MET A 48 -2.57 15.55 0.96
CA MET A 48 -3.05 16.93 0.77
C MET A 48 -2.03 17.78 -0.01
N ARG A 49 -0.74 17.61 0.27
CA ARG A 49 0.33 18.27 -0.47
C ARG A 49 0.34 17.84 -1.94
N LEU A 50 0.17 16.55 -2.23
CA LEU A 50 0.06 16.06 -3.60
C LEU A 50 -1.16 16.65 -4.34
N LEU A 51 -2.33 16.68 -3.69
CA LEU A 51 -3.54 17.31 -4.24
C LEU A 51 -3.35 18.81 -4.51
N SER A 52 -2.59 19.51 -3.67
CA SER A 52 -2.23 20.91 -3.92
C SER A 52 -1.37 21.08 -5.18
N HIS A 53 -0.40 20.19 -5.40
CA HIS A 53 0.41 20.23 -6.63
C HIS A 53 -0.42 19.92 -7.88
N LEU A 54 -1.40 19.02 -7.79
CA LEU A 54 -2.33 18.74 -8.89
C LEU A 54 -3.10 19.98 -9.30
N LYS A 55 -3.66 20.74 -8.33
CA LYS A 55 -4.36 22.01 -8.61
C LYS A 55 -3.47 23.04 -9.31
N ILE A 56 -2.23 23.19 -8.86
CA ILE A 56 -1.28 24.12 -9.49
C ILE A 56 -1.01 23.72 -10.96
N VAL A 57 -0.87 22.41 -11.23
CA VAL A 57 -0.71 21.89 -12.60
C VAL A 57 -1.97 22.09 -13.44
N GLU A 58 -3.17 21.94 -12.88
CA GLU A 58 -4.44 22.23 -13.57
C GLU A 58 -4.55 23.72 -13.95
N GLU A 59 -4.20 24.63 -13.05
CA GLU A 59 -4.19 26.07 -13.31
C GLU A 59 -3.18 26.42 -14.42
N ALA A 60 -1.97 25.85 -14.35
CA ALA A 60 -0.95 26.04 -15.39
C ALA A 60 -1.37 25.45 -16.75
N LEU A 61 -2.07 24.31 -16.73
CA LEU A 61 -2.63 23.67 -17.92
C LEU A 61 -3.67 24.58 -18.59
N GLU A 62 -4.61 25.13 -17.81
CA GLU A 62 -5.61 26.07 -18.31
C GLU A 62 -4.96 27.34 -18.87
N ALA A 63 -3.87 27.81 -18.24
CA ALA A 63 -3.07 28.90 -18.78
C ALA A 63 -2.51 28.55 -20.18
N VAL A 64 -1.96 27.34 -20.39
CA VAL A 64 -1.44 26.90 -21.70
C VAL A 64 -2.54 26.91 -22.77
N LYS A 65 -3.75 26.47 -22.46
CA LYS A 65 -4.89 26.47 -23.39
C LYS A 65 -5.32 27.87 -23.82
N ASN A 66 -5.23 28.82 -22.89
CA ASN A 66 -5.63 30.22 -23.07
C ASN A 66 -4.51 31.12 -23.63
N ALA A 67 -3.40 30.55 -24.09
CA ALA A 67 -2.36 31.30 -24.78
C ALA A 67 -2.89 31.91 -26.08
N THR A 68 -2.52 33.16 -26.37
CA THR A 68 -3.04 33.92 -27.53
C THR A 68 -2.08 33.98 -28.71
N ASN A 69 -0.81 33.66 -28.50
CA ASN A 69 0.25 33.70 -29.50
C ASN A 69 1.36 32.69 -29.15
N GLU A 70 2.23 32.38 -30.12
CA GLU A 70 3.26 31.33 -29.96
C GLU A 70 4.28 31.64 -28.85
N GLN A 71 4.62 32.91 -28.65
CA GLN A 71 5.56 33.32 -27.61
C GLN A 71 4.97 33.13 -26.21
N ASP A 72 3.70 33.53 -26.02
CA ASP A 72 2.95 33.29 -24.78
C ASP A 72 2.79 31.79 -24.54
N LEU A 73 2.46 31.01 -25.56
CA LEU A 73 2.38 29.55 -25.48
C LEU A 73 3.71 28.94 -24.99
N ALA A 74 4.85 29.35 -25.57
CA ALA A 74 6.16 28.86 -25.15
C ALA A 74 6.47 29.20 -23.68
N ASN A 75 6.15 30.42 -23.25
CA ASN A 75 6.35 30.86 -21.87
C ASN A 75 5.48 30.07 -20.87
N ARG A 76 4.18 29.94 -21.16
CA ARG A 76 3.24 29.20 -20.29
C ARG A 76 3.55 27.71 -20.25
N PHE A 77 3.93 27.13 -21.39
CA PHE A 77 4.31 25.72 -21.46
C PHE A 77 5.60 25.43 -20.68
N LYS A 78 6.56 26.38 -20.67
CA LYS A 78 7.76 26.28 -19.82
C LYS A 78 7.40 26.25 -18.34
N GLU A 79 6.46 27.06 -17.89
CA GLU A 79 6.00 27.07 -16.50
C GLU A 79 5.24 25.79 -16.14
N PHE A 80 4.29 25.39 -17.00
CA PHE A 80 3.60 24.10 -16.89
C PHE A 80 4.58 22.93 -16.76
N GLY A 81 5.65 22.92 -17.56
CA GLY A 81 6.71 21.91 -17.49
C GLY A 81 7.42 21.86 -16.13
N LYS A 82 7.65 23.00 -15.46
CA LYS A 82 8.25 23.03 -14.12
C LYS A 82 7.32 22.42 -13.08
N GLU A 83 6.05 22.81 -13.10
CA GLU A 83 5.04 22.29 -12.16
C GLU A 83 4.80 20.79 -12.36
N MET A 84 4.82 20.33 -13.61
CA MET A 84 4.78 18.91 -13.97
C MET A 84 5.93 18.10 -13.36
N VAL A 85 7.16 18.65 -13.35
CA VAL A 85 8.31 17.97 -12.72
C VAL A 85 8.12 17.85 -11.21
N LYS A 86 7.65 18.91 -10.55
CA LYS A 86 7.36 18.90 -9.11
C LYS A 86 6.26 17.88 -8.78
N LEU A 87 5.15 17.89 -9.53
CA LEU A 87 4.05 16.94 -9.38
C LEU A 87 4.56 15.50 -9.56
N ASN A 88 5.35 15.24 -10.61
CA ASN A 88 5.86 13.91 -10.88
C ASN A 88 6.75 13.37 -9.74
N TYR A 89 7.52 14.23 -9.08
CA TYR A 89 8.32 13.85 -7.91
C TYR A 89 7.42 13.41 -6.74
N VAL A 90 6.42 14.22 -6.38
CA VAL A 90 5.52 13.91 -5.25
C VAL A 90 4.65 12.68 -5.57
N ALA A 91 4.16 12.56 -6.80
CA ALA A 91 3.38 11.40 -7.25
C ALA A 91 4.22 10.11 -7.28
N ALA A 92 5.50 10.18 -7.66
CA ALA A 92 6.41 9.04 -7.61
C ALA A 92 6.62 8.52 -6.18
N ARG A 93 6.75 9.45 -5.22
CA ARG A 93 6.88 9.07 -3.81
C ARG A 93 5.60 8.41 -3.29
N ARG A 94 4.44 9.00 -3.60
CA ARG A 94 3.13 8.39 -3.25
C ARG A 94 2.97 6.99 -3.85
N GLN A 95 3.40 6.77 -5.10
CA GLN A 95 3.38 5.45 -5.74
C GLN A 95 4.19 4.39 -4.97
N GLN A 96 5.22 4.78 -4.23
CA GLN A 96 6.02 3.85 -3.41
C GLN A 96 5.38 3.59 -2.05
N GLU A 97 4.59 4.53 -1.54
CA GLU A 97 3.90 4.45 -0.24
C GLU A 97 2.62 3.61 -0.31
N LEU A 98 1.94 3.63 -1.47
CA LEU A 98 0.73 2.83 -1.74
C LEU A 98 0.98 1.34 -1.51
N LYS A 99 0.05 0.69 -0.81
CA LYS A 99 0.17 -0.73 -0.43
C LYS A 99 -0.40 -1.67 -1.49
N ASP A 100 -1.51 -1.30 -2.11
CA ASP A 100 -2.15 -2.08 -3.16
C ASP A 100 -1.34 -1.99 -4.46
N PRO A 101 -0.83 -3.12 -5.00
CA PRO A 101 -0.16 -3.15 -6.30
C PRO A 101 -1.00 -2.55 -7.43
N HIS A 102 -2.33 -2.74 -7.41
CA HIS A 102 -3.21 -2.21 -8.46
C HIS A 102 -3.18 -0.67 -8.45
N CYS A 103 -3.39 -0.04 -7.29
CA CYS A 103 -3.30 1.42 -7.17
C CYS A 103 -1.91 1.97 -7.55
N ARG A 104 -0.83 1.20 -7.31
CA ARG A 104 0.53 1.58 -7.73
C ARG A 104 0.66 1.60 -9.25
N ASP A 105 0.07 0.63 -9.93
CA ASP A 105 0.06 0.54 -11.39
C ASP A 105 -0.83 1.61 -12.00
N GLU A 106 -2.01 1.88 -11.43
CA GLU A 106 -2.88 2.98 -11.83
C GLU A 106 -2.16 4.34 -11.72
N MET A 107 -1.48 4.59 -10.60
CA MET A 107 -0.65 5.79 -10.40
C MET A 107 0.47 5.88 -11.46
N ALA A 108 1.16 4.78 -11.74
CA ALA A 108 2.22 4.73 -12.74
C ALA A 108 1.68 5.03 -14.15
N ALA A 109 0.55 4.42 -14.51
CA ALA A 109 -0.12 4.60 -15.79
C ALA A 109 -0.59 6.05 -15.96
N ALA A 110 -1.23 6.64 -14.95
CA ALA A 110 -1.69 8.03 -14.98
C ALA A 110 -0.52 9.01 -15.13
N ARG A 111 0.59 8.80 -14.42
CA ARG A 111 1.83 9.60 -14.58
C ARG A 111 2.42 9.47 -15.99
N GLY A 112 2.44 8.26 -16.54
CA GLY A 112 2.90 7.98 -17.90
C GLY A 112 2.04 8.68 -18.96
N ALA A 113 0.73 8.56 -18.84
CA ALA A 113 -0.25 9.23 -19.70
C ALA A 113 -0.09 10.76 -19.63
N LEU A 114 0.04 11.31 -18.42
CA LEU A 114 0.24 12.74 -18.21
C LEU A 114 1.47 13.26 -18.96
N LYS A 115 2.62 12.57 -18.84
CA LYS A 115 3.85 12.94 -19.54
C LYS A 115 3.71 12.89 -21.07
N LYS A 116 3.06 11.83 -21.58
CA LYS A 116 2.81 11.67 -23.02
C LYS A 116 1.91 12.78 -23.55
N ASN A 117 0.78 13.03 -22.89
CA ASN A 117 -0.22 14.00 -23.31
C ASN A 117 0.30 15.44 -23.19
N ALA A 118 1.07 15.75 -22.15
CA ALA A 118 1.75 17.03 -21.99
C ALA A 118 2.67 17.36 -23.17
N THR A 119 3.40 16.37 -23.68
CA THR A 119 4.30 16.58 -24.83
C THR A 119 3.52 16.91 -26.11
N MET A 120 2.36 16.26 -26.31
CA MET A 120 1.49 16.53 -27.47
C MET A 120 0.76 17.88 -27.36
N LEU A 121 0.47 18.34 -26.13
CA LEU A 121 -0.28 19.56 -25.88
C LEU A 121 0.37 20.78 -26.52
N TYR A 122 1.70 20.92 -26.42
CA TYR A 122 2.40 22.05 -27.03
C TYR A 122 2.17 22.10 -28.54
N THR A 123 2.37 20.97 -29.22
CA THR A 123 2.20 20.88 -30.68
C THR A 123 0.75 21.11 -31.13
N ALA A 124 -0.22 20.59 -30.38
CA ALA A 124 -1.63 20.78 -30.70
C ALA A 124 -2.07 22.24 -30.50
N SER A 125 -1.64 22.88 -29.41
CA SER A 125 -1.88 24.30 -29.16
C SER A 125 -1.19 25.20 -30.18
N GLN A 126 0.03 24.87 -30.59
CA GLN A 126 0.77 25.62 -31.62
C GLN A 126 0.08 25.52 -32.99
N ALA A 127 -0.36 24.33 -33.39
CA ALA A 127 -1.09 24.13 -34.63
C ALA A 127 -2.40 24.95 -34.67
N PHE A 128 -3.11 25.02 -33.54
CA PHE A 128 -4.31 25.86 -33.41
C PHE A 128 -4.01 27.36 -33.55
N LEU A 129 -2.90 27.85 -32.96
CA LEU A 129 -2.51 29.25 -33.07
C LEU A 129 -2.11 29.64 -34.51
N ARG A 130 -1.51 28.72 -35.26
CA ARG A 130 -1.11 28.94 -36.66
C ARG A 130 -2.27 28.89 -37.65
N HIS A 131 -3.25 28.03 -37.38
CA HIS A 131 -4.39 27.77 -38.26
C HIS A 131 -5.70 27.80 -37.47
N PRO A 132 -6.14 28.98 -36.99
CA PRO A 132 -7.32 29.11 -36.12
C PRO A 132 -8.66 28.89 -36.83
N ASP A 133 -8.66 29.00 -38.16
CA ASP A 133 -9.78 28.77 -39.08
C ASP A 133 -10.04 27.28 -39.34
N VAL A 134 -9.04 26.43 -39.15
CA VAL A 134 -9.15 24.98 -39.32
C VAL A 134 -9.79 24.34 -38.09
N ALA A 135 -11.08 23.99 -38.16
CA ALA A 135 -11.81 23.39 -37.03
C ALA A 135 -11.13 22.13 -36.44
N ALA A 136 -10.42 21.35 -37.26
CA ALA A 136 -9.69 20.16 -36.84
C ALA A 136 -8.54 20.47 -35.85
N THR A 137 -7.86 21.61 -35.97
CA THR A 137 -6.76 21.97 -35.04
C THR A 137 -7.31 22.29 -33.65
N ARG A 138 -8.47 22.97 -33.59
CA ARG A 138 -9.20 23.21 -32.34
C ARG A 138 -9.65 21.91 -31.69
N ALA A 139 -10.31 21.04 -32.46
CA ALA A 139 -10.78 19.75 -31.95
C ALA A 139 -9.63 18.88 -31.42
N ASN A 140 -8.50 18.85 -32.14
CA ASN A 140 -7.31 18.13 -31.70
C ASN A 140 -6.74 18.70 -30.38
N ARG A 141 -6.61 20.03 -30.28
CA ARG A 141 -6.13 20.69 -29.06
C ARG A 141 -7.04 20.38 -27.87
N ASP A 142 -8.35 20.51 -28.05
CA ASP A 142 -9.32 20.29 -26.99
C ASP A 142 -9.37 18.81 -26.56
N TYR A 143 -9.19 17.88 -27.51
CA TYR A 143 -9.01 16.45 -27.21
C TYR A 143 -7.76 16.21 -26.35
N VAL A 144 -6.59 16.69 -26.77
CA VAL A 144 -5.34 16.50 -26.00
C VAL A 144 -5.46 17.15 -24.62
N PHE A 145 -6.07 18.33 -24.53
CA PHE A 145 -6.33 19.01 -23.27
C PHE A 145 -7.15 18.14 -22.30
N LYS A 146 -8.25 17.54 -22.80
CA LYS A 146 -9.07 16.61 -22.02
C LYS A 146 -8.26 15.39 -21.57
N GLN A 147 -7.43 14.81 -22.43
CA GLN A 147 -6.57 13.68 -22.06
C GLN A 147 -5.54 14.04 -20.97
N VAL A 148 -5.06 15.28 -20.91
CA VAL A 148 -4.21 15.75 -19.80
C VAL A 148 -5.03 15.85 -18.52
N GLN A 149 -6.24 16.44 -18.57
CA GLN A 149 -7.13 16.54 -17.40
C GLN A 149 -7.51 15.17 -16.84
N GLU A 150 -7.83 14.20 -17.70
CA GLU A 150 -8.12 12.82 -17.31
C GLU A 150 -6.93 12.17 -16.61
N ALA A 151 -5.70 12.42 -17.07
CA ALA A 151 -4.50 11.91 -16.42
C ALA A 151 -4.26 12.55 -15.04
N ILE A 152 -4.50 13.86 -14.90
CA ILE A 152 -4.45 14.56 -13.60
C ILE A 152 -5.50 13.97 -12.63
N ALA A 153 -6.73 13.77 -13.10
CA ALA A 153 -7.79 13.13 -12.32
C ALA A 153 -7.42 11.69 -11.92
N GLY A 154 -6.78 10.94 -12.81
CA GLY A 154 -6.25 9.60 -12.52
C GLY A 154 -5.23 9.60 -11.37
N ILE A 155 -4.28 10.54 -11.39
CA ILE A 155 -3.31 10.71 -10.28
C ILE A 155 -4.04 11.08 -8.97
N SER A 156 -5.02 11.98 -9.04
CA SER A 156 -5.82 12.39 -7.88
C SER A 156 -6.57 11.23 -7.24
N ASN A 157 -7.20 10.38 -8.08
CA ASN A 157 -7.95 9.21 -7.63
C ASN A 157 -7.01 8.17 -7.01
N ALA A 158 -5.92 7.82 -7.70
CA ALA A 158 -4.94 6.85 -7.21
C ALA A 158 -4.23 7.34 -5.93
N ALA A 159 -4.03 8.66 -5.77
CA ALA A 159 -3.43 9.23 -4.56
C ALA A 159 -4.30 9.07 -3.31
N GLN A 160 -5.62 9.20 -3.52
CA GLN A 160 -6.65 9.14 -2.48
C GLN A 160 -7.19 7.72 -2.25
N ALA A 161 -6.74 6.73 -3.02
CA ALA A 161 -7.03 5.33 -2.79
C ALA A 161 -6.36 4.88 -1.47
N THR A 162 -7.05 5.12 -0.36
CA THR A 162 -6.75 4.48 0.91
C THR A 162 -7.44 3.12 0.90
N SER A 163 -6.73 2.09 1.36
CA SER A 163 -7.25 0.72 1.42
C SER A 163 -8.64 0.72 2.06
N PRO A 164 -9.65 0.07 1.46
CA PRO A 164 -10.94 -0.04 2.09
C PRO A 164 -10.77 -0.78 3.42
N THR A 165 -11.16 -0.14 4.50
CA THR A 165 -11.67 -0.82 5.68
C THR A 165 -12.79 -1.73 5.20
N ASP A 166 -12.62 -3.04 5.46
CA ASP A 166 -13.59 -4.12 5.31
C ASP A 166 -13.91 -4.67 3.90
N GLU A 167 -13.58 -5.96 3.78
CA GLU A 167 -14.28 -7.04 3.09
C GLU A 167 -14.39 -6.99 1.54
N ASN A 168 -13.70 -7.94 0.91
CA ASN A 168 -14.20 -8.67 -0.26
C ASN A 168 -14.31 -7.90 -1.59
N LYS A 169 -13.40 -6.98 -1.89
CA LYS A 169 -13.13 -6.63 -3.29
C LYS A 169 -11.96 -7.48 -3.80
N GLY A 170 -12.35 -8.54 -4.52
CA GLY A 170 -11.45 -9.37 -5.30
C GLY A 170 -10.50 -8.53 -6.12
N HIS A 171 -9.28 -9.03 -6.24
CA HIS A 171 -8.18 -8.46 -7.00
C HIS A 171 -8.58 -8.28 -8.46
N THR A 172 -9.18 -7.15 -8.86
CA THR A 172 -9.48 -6.88 -10.27
C THR A 172 -8.19 -6.59 -11.03
N GLY A 173 -7.52 -7.62 -11.52
CA GLY A 173 -6.26 -7.51 -12.26
C GLY A 173 -5.91 -8.78 -13.05
N ILE A 174 -5.03 -8.65 -14.05
CA ILE A 174 -4.48 -9.76 -14.83
C ILE A 174 -3.65 -10.63 -13.87
N GLY A 175 -4.26 -11.69 -13.33
CA GLY A 175 -3.70 -12.46 -12.22
C GLY A 175 -4.73 -12.85 -11.16
N GLU A 176 -5.96 -12.31 -11.23
CA GLU A 176 -7.07 -12.62 -10.32
C GLU A 176 -7.33 -14.13 -10.19
N LEU A 177 -7.40 -14.84 -11.33
CA LEU A 177 -7.62 -16.29 -11.32
C LEU A 177 -6.46 -17.03 -10.65
N ALA A 178 -5.21 -16.61 -10.88
CA ALA A 178 -4.05 -17.24 -10.29
C ALA A 178 -3.97 -16.97 -8.78
N ALA A 179 -4.30 -15.75 -8.34
CA ALA A 179 -4.39 -15.39 -6.94
C ALA A 179 -5.53 -16.15 -6.23
N ALA A 180 -6.72 -16.23 -6.85
CA ALA A 180 -7.86 -16.99 -6.33
C ALA A 180 -7.56 -18.49 -6.25
N LEU A 181 -6.87 -19.05 -7.26
CA LEU A 181 -6.43 -20.45 -7.22
C LEU A 181 -5.41 -20.70 -6.11
N ASN A 182 -4.45 -19.79 -5.90
CA ASN A 182 -3.47 -19.92 -4.82
C ASN A 182 -4.11 -19.77 -3.43
N GLU A 183 -5.07 -18.85 -3.27
CA GLU A 183 -5.83 -18.68 -2.03
C GLU A 183 -6.71 -19.90 -1.72
N PHE A 184 -7.32 -20.48 -2.76
CA PHE A 184 -8.05 -21.73 -2.66
C PHE A 184 -7.15 -22.90 -2.24
N ASP A 185 -5.96 -23.01 -2.81
CA ASP A 185 -4.99 -24.08 -2.50
C ASP A 185 -4.47 -23.94 -1.05
N VAL A 186 -4.14 -22.72 -0.61
CA VAL A 186 -3.77 -22.45 0.79
C VAL A 186 -4.92 -22.78 1.74
N SER A 187 -6.16 -22.46 1.37
CA SER A 187 -7.35 -22.76 2.17
C SER A 187 -7.57 -24.27 2.29
N ILE A 188 -7.43 -25.03 1.20
CA ILE A 188 -7.51 -26.49 1.21
C ILE A 188 -6.40 -27.07 2.09
N ILE A 189 -5.15 -26.67 1.88
CA ILE A 189 -4.01 -27.16 2.67
C ILE A 189 -4.23 -26.87 4.16
N SER A 190 -4.72 -25.68 4.51
CA SER A 190 -5.02 -25.29 5.90
C SER A 190 -6.14 -26.14 6.51
N VAL A 191 -7.22 -26.38 5.77
CA VAL A 191 -8.36 -27.22 6.21
C VAL A 191 -7.93 -28.68 6.39
N TRP A 192 -7.10 -29.20 5.48
CA TRP A 192 -6.56 -30.56 5.56
C TRP A 192 -5.57 -30.72 6.72
N LYS A 193 -4.71 -29.72 6.95
CA LYS A 193 -3.77 -29.70 8.08
C LYS A 193 -4.50 -29.65 9.42
N MET A 194 -5.58 -28.87 9.52
CA MET A 194 -6.41 -28.79 10.72
C MET A 194 -7.20 -30.08 10.96
N LYS A 195 -7.76 -30.70 9.92
CA LYS A 195 -8.41 -32.02 10.03
C LYS A 195 -7.44 -33.16 10.38
N CYS A 196 -6.23 -33.18 9.81
CA CYS A 196 -5.20 -34.17 10.16
C CYS A 196 -4.77 -34.04 11.62
N PHE A 197 -4.52 -32.82 12.11
CA PHE A 197 -4.17 -32.58 13.52
C PHE A 197 -5.29 -33.01 14.49
N THR A 198 -6.55 -32.82 14.08
CA THR A 198 -7.72 -33.23 14.87
C THR A 198 -7.90 -34.77 14.88
N MET A 199 -7.60 -35.46 13.77
CA MET A 199 -7.62 -36.93 13.71
C MET A 199 -6.50 -37.56 14.57
N GLU A 200 -5.27 -37.04 14.52
CA GLU A 200 -4.16 -37.54 15.35
C GLU A 200 -4.46 -37.41 16.86
N SER A 201 -5.06 -36.28 17.27
CA SER A 201 -5.46 -36.06 18.67
C SER A 201 -6.57 -37.02 19.13
N THR A 202 -7.50 -37.39 18.24
CA THR A 202 -8.61 -38.29 18.54
C THR A 202 -8.15 -39.76 18.61
N VAL A 203 -7.17 -40.15 17.78
CA VAL A 203 -6.58 -41.50 17.81
C VAL A 203 -5.73 -41.69 19.08
N LEU A 204 -5.00 -40.66 19.51
CA LEU A 204 -4.24 -40.67 20.78
C LEU A 204 -5.14 -40.80 22.02
N LEU A 205 -6.32 -40.18 22.04
CA LEU A 205 -7.28 -40.38 23.13
C LEU A 205 -7.95 -41.78 23.12
N LYS A 206 -8.16 -42.39 21.95
CA LYS A 206 -8.78 -43.73 21.85
C LYS A 206 -7.85 -44.86 22.29
N VAL A 207 -6.53 -44.69 22.17
CA VAL A 207 -5.52 -45.68 22.62
C VAL A 207 -5.28 -45.60 24.13
N ARG A 208 -5.65 -44.50 24.81
CA ARG A 208 -5.48 -44.34 26.26
C ARG A 208 -6.63 -44.92 27.11
N PHE A 209 -7.69 -45.48 26.49
CA PHE A 209 -8.87 -46.03 27.20
C PHE A 209 -9.07 -47.54 27.00
N ARG A 210 -7.99 -48.30 26.81
CA ARG A 210 -8.05 -49.77 26.82
C ARG A 210 -6.86 -50.43 27.52
N GLN A 211 -6.44 -49.89 28.67
CA GLN A 211 -5.55 -50.59 29.60
C GLN A 211 -5.53 -49.91 30.97
N ASP A 212 -6.60 -50.06 31.75
CA ASP A 212 -6.58 -49.81 33.19
C ASP A 212 -7.12 -51.04 33.92
N SER A 213 -6.19 -51.92 34.30
CA SER A 213 -6.34 -52.88 35.40
C SER A 213 -4.96 -53.08 36.01
N HIS A 214 -4.52 -52.06 36.76
CA HIS A 214 -3.57 -52.04 37.89
C HIS A 214 -2.70 -50.77 37.86
N PHE A 215 -3.08 -49.81 38.70
CA PHE A 215 -2.33 -48.59 38.97
C PHE A 215 -1.45 -48.83 40.21
N SER A 216 -0.16 -48.53 40.11
CA SER A 216 0.69 -48.23 41.27
C SER A 216 1.58 -47.05 40.92
N PHE A 217 1.47 -46.04 41.79
CA PHE A 217 2.03 -44.70 41.66
C PHE A 217 3.48 -44.71 42.12
N HIS A 218 4.43 -44.33 41.27
CA HIS A 218 5.66 -43.74 41.77
C HIS A 218 6.23 -42.66 40.85
N SER A 219 6.40 -41.51 41.47
CA SER A 219 6.93 -40.23 41.01
C SER A 219 8.41 -40.30 40.66
N GLY A 220 8.79 -39.74 39.51
CA GLY A 220 10.19 -39.59 39.11
C GLY A 220 10.38 -38.89 37.76
N LEU A 221 9.98 -37.62 37.63
CA LEU A 221 10.36 -36.82 36.46
C LEU A 221 11.81 -36.33 36.62
N ARG A 222 12.74 -37.10 36.03
CA ARG A 222 14.08 -36.63 35.70
C ARG A 222 13.98 -35.94 34.33
N MET A 223 14.24 -34.63 34.29
CA MET A 223 14.50 -33.94 33.02
C MET A 223 15.76 -34.53 32.39
N GLN A 224 15.61 -35.15 31.22
CA GLN A 224 16.72 -35.33 30.28
C GLN A 224 16.42 -34.51 29.03
N SER A 225 17.31 -33.57 28.78
CA SER A 225 17.54 -32.92 27.50
C SER A 225 17.98 -33.96 26.47
N SER A 226 17.27 -34.04 25.33
CA SER A 226 17.78 -34.74 24.16
C SER A 226 17.28 -34.06 22.88
N SER A 227 18.22 -33.35 22.28
CA SER A 227 18.44 -33.06 20.86
C SER A 227 17.28 -33.20 19.88
N CYS A 228 16.93 -32.08 19.25
CA CYS A 228 16.30 -32.07 17.92
C CYS A 228 17.24 -32.69 16.88
N PRO A 229 16.79 -33.68 16.07
CA PRO A 229 17.38 -33.93 14.78
C PRO A 229 16.65 -33.12 13.71
N MET A 230 17.41 -32.22 13.06
CA MET A 230 17.11 -31.67 11.75
C MET A 230 16.94 -32.81 10.73
N ILE A 231 15.77 -32.87 10.09
CA ILE A 231 15.52 -33.57 8.82
C ILE A 231 14.74 -32.52 8.01
N GLY A 232 15.15 -32.07 6.83
CA GLY A 232 15.98 -32.70 5.81
C GLY A 232 15.30 -32.37 4.49
N LEU A 233 15.76 -31.29 3.87
CA LEU A 233 15.35 -30.85 2.54
C LEU A 233 15.68 -31.96 1.53
N LEU A 234 14.70 -32.45 0.77
CA LEU A 234 14.96 -33.25 -0.43
C LEU A 234 13.98 -32.85 -1.53
N LEU A 235 14.57 -32.24 -2.57
CA LEU A 235 14.13 -32.08 -3.98
C LEU A 235 12.69 -31.62 -4.25
#